data_AF-A0A2V9PIN0-F1
#
_entry.id   AF-A0A2V9PIN0-F1
#
_cell.length_a   1.000
_cell.length_b   1.000
_cell.length_c   1.000
_cell.angle_alpha   90.00
_cell.angle_beta   90.00
_cell.angle_gamma   90.00
#
_symmetry.space_group_name_H-M   'P 1'
#
loop_
_entity.id
_entity.type
_entity.pdbx_description
1 polymer ?
#
loop_
_entity_poly.entity_id
_entity_poly.type
_entity_poly.pdbx_seq_one_letter_code
_entity_poly.pdbx_strand_id
1 'polypeptide(L)'
;MAGRLDFMGPGVDRKSRFLDWGIIRKRMIPLRSETEIKSDSEELVNEYDDGIKYADDALGQLLGALGTRGLLNNTLVIITSDHGESLGEHHIAYHGEALYREQVYVPLVFWFPGHVPERVRVPEVVSNASIPATVLSLLKLAPVTDFRRPALDGLWTGTAPNRNVSVLSEVAQIYPTAAEDLVSEKLVPTSMQGAMKSLTTSQWQLITHEKLGSQLYDYRSDPRELKDVFRAPDTHEVVGKLMLELNSTVAGSPNHKGH
;
A
#
# COMPACT_ATOMS: atom_id res chain seq x y z
N MET A 1 39.99 -23.91 -37.33
CA MET A 1 39.32 -23.55 -38.60
C MET A 1 37.83 -23.50 -38.31
N ALA A 2 37.27 -22.34 -37.96
CA ALA A 2 36.83 -21.27 -38.85
C ALA A 2 35.66 -21.71 -39.76
N GLY A 3 34.48 -21.13 -39.55
CA GLY A 3 33.27 -21.37 -40.33
C GLY A 3 32.04 -20.68 -39.72
N ARG A 4 32.10 -19.35 -39.62
CA ARG A 4 31.03 -18.42 -39.23
C ARG A 4 30.19 -18.10 -40.46
N LEU A 5 28.87 -18.09 -40.37
CA LEU A 5 27.99 -17.39 -41.31
C LEU A 5 27.08 -16.47 -40.49
N ASP A 6 27.51 -15.20 -40.43
CA ASP A 6 26.72 -14.07 -39.96
C ASP A 6 25.74 -13.64 -41.07
N PHE A 7 24.50 -13.35 -40.69
CA PHE A 7 23.70 -12.33 -41.37
C PHE A 7 23.17 -11.38 -40.31
N MET A 8 23.85 -10.24 -40.16
CA MET A 8 23.36 -9.05 -39.46
C MET A 8 22.50 -8.21 -40.42
N GLY A 9 21.34 -7.76 -39.94
CA GLY A 9 20.84 -6.41 -40.20
C GLY A 9 21.14 -5.53 -38.98
N PRO A 10 21.40 -4.21 -39.13
CA PRO A 10 21.97 -3.39 -38.07
C PRO A 10 20.89 -2.78 -37.17
N GLY A 11 21.20 -2.63 -35.87
CA GLY A 11 20.66 -1.52 -35.08
C GLY A 11 19.70 -1.79 -33.92
N VAL A 12 19.77 -2.93 -33.22
CA VAL A 12 19.10 -3.07 -31.90
C VAL A 12 20.09 -3.61 -30.87
N ASP A 13 20.65 -2.70 -30.07
CA ASP A 13 21.46 -3.03 -28.90
C ASP A 13 20.56 -3.71 -27.86
N ARG A 14 20.75 -5.02 -27.69
CA ARG A 14 20.11 -5.83 -26.64
C ARG A 14 20.92 -5.70 -25.36
N LYS A 15 20.82 -4.55 -24.70
CA LYS A 15 21.16 -4.39 -23.29
C LYS A 15 19.90 -4.10 -22.49
N SER A 16 19.38 -5.15 -21.87
CA SER A 16 18.74 -5.16 -20.55
C SER A 16 18.22 -3.80 -20.03
N ARG A 17 16.92 -3.53 -20.23
CA ARG A 17 16.17 -2.56 -19.40
C ARG A 17 15.77 -3.23 -18.07
N PHE A 18 16.76 -3.68 -17.31
CA PHE A 18 16.57 -3.91 -15.88
C PHE A 18 16.98 -2.62 -15.18
N LEU A 19 16.14 -2.13 -14.26
CA LEU A 19 16.48 -0.99 -13.41
C LEU A 19 17.86 -1.23 -12.79
N ASP A 20 18.83 -0.39 -13.13
CA ASP A 20 20.12 -0.38 -12.46
C ASP A 20 19.94 0.27 -11.09
N TRP A 21 19.67 -0.56 -10.10
CA TRP A 21 19.58 -0.18 -8.69
C TRP A 21 20.85 0.54 -8.18
N GLY A 22 21.98 0.40 -8.86
CA GLY A 22 23.22 1.12 -8.57
C GLY A 22 23.19 2.60 -8.98
N ILE A 23 22.44 2.96 -10.03
CA ILE A 23 22.27 4.35 -10.48
C ILE A 23 21.27 5.09 -9.59
N ILE A 24 20.21 4.42 -9.14
CA ILE A 24 19.26 4.96 -8.14
C ILE A 24 20.01 5.27 -6.82
N ARG A 25 20.90 4.37 -6.38
CA ARG A 25 21.69 4.53 -5.14
C ARG A 25 22.65 5.72 -5.15
N LYS A 26 23.28 6.07 -6.27
CA LYS A 26 24.23 7.22 -6.31
C LYS A 26 23.54 8.58 -6.41
N ARG A 27 22.26 8.62 -6.79
CA ARG A 27 21.45 9.85 -6.85
C ARG A 27 20.82 10.23 -5.50
N MET A 28 20.82 9.35 -4.50
CA MET A 28 19.98 9.49 -3.30
C MET A 28 20.43 10.53 -2.27
N ILE A 29 21.67 11.05 -2.27
CA ILE A 29 22.05 12.12 -1.33
C ILE A 29 23.08 13.08 -1.94
N PRO A 30 22.61 14.11 -2.65
CA PRO A 30 23.07 15.47 -2.38
C PRO A 30 21.88 16.32 -1.93
N LEU A 31 22.12 17.32 -1.08
CA LEU A 31 21.15 18.37 -0.75
C LEU A 31 20.61 18.98 -2.05
N ARG A 32 19.37 18.67 -2.41
CA ARG A 32 18.70 19.20 -3.61
C ARG A 32 17.89 20.44 -3.26
N SER A 33 17.81 21.37 -4.20
CA SER A 33 16.95 22.54 -4.05
C SER A 33 15.46 22.15 -4.09
N GLU A 34 14.58 22.94 -3.46
CA GLU A 34 13.12 22.71 -3.53
C GLU A 34 12.59 22.67 -4.97
N THR A 35 13.24 23.38 -5.89
CA THR A 35 12.89 23.40 -7.32
C THR A 35 13.23 22.08 -8.01
N GLU A 36 14.38 21.48 -7.68
CA GLU A 36 14.76 20.16 -8.19
C GLU A 36 13.84 19.07 -7.62
N ILE A 37 13.51 19.13 -6.32
CA ILE A 37 12.56 18.18 -5.70
C ILE A 37 11.18 18.25 -6.36
N LYS A 38 10.68 19.46 -6.66
CA LYS A 38 9.40 19.64 -7.36
C LYS A 38 9.45 19.11 -8.79
N SER A 39 10.52 19.40 -9.53
CA SER A 39 10.69 18.92 -10.91
C SER A 39 10.79 17.39 -10.98
N ASP A 40 11.53 16.78 -10.05
CA ASP A 40 11.66 15.32 -9.96
C ASP A 40 10.32 14.66 -9.57
N SER A 41 9.53 15.32 -8.71
CA SER A 41 8.19 14.86 -8.35
C SER A 41 7.22 14.91 -9.53
N GLU A 42 7.27 15.96 -10.37
CA GLU A 42 6.44 16.02 -11.57
C GLU A 42 6.79 14.93 -12.60
N GLU A 43 8.08 14.65 -12.81
CA GLU A 43 8.51 13.55 -13.67
C GLU A 43 8.04 12.20 -13.12
N LEU A 44 8.22 11.96 -11.82
CA LEU A 44 7.78 10.75 -11.14
C LEU A 44 6.25 10.55 -11.23
N VAL A 45 5.47 11.62 -11.06
CA VAL A 45 4.00 11.59 -11.21
C VAL A 45 3.61 11.21 -12.65
N ASN A 46 4.25 11.81 -13.65
CA ASN A 46 3.96 11.49 -15.05
C ASN A 46 4.31 10.02 -15.38
N GLU A 47 5.45 9.51 -14.92
CA GLU A 47 5.82 8.11 -15.09
C GLU A 47 4.82 7.16 -14.41
N TYR A 48 4.33 7.53 -13.23
CA TYR A 48 3.32 6.77 -12.51
C TYR A 48 1.97 6.76 -13.24
N ASP A 49 1.52 7.92 -13.74
CA ASP A 49 0.29 8.04 -14.52
C ASP A 49 0.36 7.24 -15.83
N ASP A 50 1.50 7.24 -16.52
CA ASP A 50 1.75 6.40 -17.69
C ASP A 50 1.65 4.90 -17.34
N GLY A 51 2.17 4.51 -16.17
CA GLY A 51 2.05 3.16 -15.62
C GLY A 51 0.58 2.76 -15.35
N ILE A 52 -0.19 3.65 -14.71
CA ILE A 52 -1.63 3.44 -14.48
C ILE A 52 -2.36 3.26 -15.81
N LYS A 53 -2.12 4.15 -16.76
CA LYS A 53 -2.77 4.09 -18.08
C LYS A 53 -2.46 2.77 -18.79
N TYR A 54 -1.20 2.34 -18.78
CA TYR A 54 -0.80 1.08 -19.39
C TYR A 54 -1.50 -0.12 -18.75
N ALA A 55 -1.60 -0.14 -17.42
CA ALA A 55 -2.30 -1.20 -16.68
C ALA A 55 -3.81 -1.20 -16.96
N ASP A 56 -4.45 -0.02 -17.03
CA ASP A 56 -5.87 0.13 -17.37
C ASP A 56 -6.18 -0.35 -18.79
N ASP A 57 -5.36 0.04 -19.77
CA ASP A 57 -5.49 -0.41 -21.17
C ASP A 57 -5.38 -1.95 -21.26
N ALA A 58 -4.44 -2.57 -20.53
CA ALA A 58 -4.26 -4.01 -20.49
C ALA A 58 -5.44 -4.73 -19.81
N LEU A 59 -5.96 -4.17 -18.70
CA LEU A 59 -7.14 -4.66 -18.02
C LEU A 59 -8.39 -4.58 -18.93
N GLY A 60 -8.57 -3.48 -19.65
CA GLY A 60 -9.63 -3.29 -20.62
C GLY A 60 -9.61 -4.35 -21.72
N GLN A 61 -8.43 -4.69 -22.25
CA GLN A 61 -8.27 -5.75 -23.23
C GLN A 61 -8.65 -7.14 -22.66
N LEU A 62 -8.20 -7.45 -21.44
CA LEU A 62 -8.52 -8.71 -20.77
C LEU A 62 -10.04 -8.86 -20.54
N LEU A 63 -10.66 -7.84 -19.94
CA LEU A 63 -12.10 -7.85 -19.66
C LEU A 63 -12.93 -7.87 -20.94
N GLY A 64 -12.52 -7.13 -21.97
CA GLY A 64 -13.16 -7.15 -23.30
C GLY A 64 -13.10 -8.53 -23.96
N ALA A 65 -11.97 -9.22 -23.86
CA ALA A 65 -11.82 -10.58 -24.37
C ALA A 65 -12.70 -11.60 -23.61
N LEU A 66 -12.79 -11.49 -22.28
CA LEU A 66 -13.69 -12.30 -21.47
C LEU A 66 -15.16 -12.03 -21.81
N GLY A 67 -15.51 -10.76 -22.03
CA GLY A 67 -16.86 -10.34 -22.43
C GLY A 67 -17.26 -10.90 -23.79
N THR A 68 -16.39 -10.81 -24.79
CA THR A 68 -16.65 -11.33 -26.16
C THR A 68 -16.86 -12.85 -26.16
N ARG A 69 -16.26 -13.58 -25.21
CA ARG A 69 -16.44 -15.02 -25.04
C ARG A 69 -17.65 -15.40 -24.17
N GLY A 70 -18.38 -14.42 -23.63
CA GLY A 70 -19.50 -14.66 -22.71
C GLY A 70 -19.11 -15.19 -21.33
N LEU A 71 -17.81 -15.16 -20.99
CA LEU A 71 -17.30 -15.72 -19.72
C LEU A 71 -17.44 -14.75 -18.55
N LEU A 72 -17.48 -13.45 -18.87
CA LEU A 72 -17.43 -12.39 -17.87
C LEU A 72 -18.61 -12.47 -16.88
N ASN A 73 -19.80 -12.87 -17.34
CA ASN A 73 -21.00 -13.02 -16.48
C ASN A 73 -20.85 -14.09 -15.36
N ASN A 74 -19.90 -15.01 -15.49
CA ASN A 74 -19.61 -16.05 -14.51
C ASN A 74 -18.17 -15.96 -13.97
N THR A 75 -17.61 -14.75 -13.93
CA THR A 75 -16.26 -14.50 -13.44
C THR A 75 -16.32 -13.52 -12.27
N LEU A 76 -15.72 -13.89 -11.14
CA LEU A 76 -15.40 -12.95 -10.06
C LEU A 76 -14.13 -12.19 -10.43
N VAL A 77 -14.24 -10.87 -10.58
CA VAL A 77 -13.11 -9.97 -10.81
C VAL A 77 -12.85 -9.18 -9.54
N ILE A 78 -11.58 -9.18 -9.11
CA ILE A 78 -11.12 -8.40 -7.96
C ILE A 78 -9.93 -7.57 -8.44
N ILE A 79 -10.04 -6.25 -8.31
CA ILE A 79 -8.96 -5.31 -8.63
C ILE A 79 -8.46 -4.74 -7.31
N THR A 80 -7.17 -4.90 -7.04
CA THR A 80 -6.51 -4.34 -5.85
C THR A 80 -5.04 -4.06 -6.14
N SER A 81 -4.36 -3.43 -5.20
CA SER A 81 -2.89 -3.33 -5.14
C SER A 81 -2.39 -3.93 -3.83
N ASP A 82 -1.19 -4.48 -3.81
CA ASP A 82 -0.55 -4.99 -2.58
C ASP A 82 -0.12 -3.85 -1.66
N HIS A 83 0.35 -2.73 -2.24
CA HIS A 83 0.62 -1.46 -1.58
C HIS A 83 0.36 -0.28 -2.54
N GLY A 84 0.42 0.94 -2.02
CA GLY A 84 0.41 2.17 -2.80
C GLY A 84 1.82 2.69 -3.08
N GLU A 85 1.94 3.96 -3.45
CA GLU A 85 3.20 4.58 -3.87
C GLU A 85 3.25 6.04 -3.41
N SER A 86 4.36 6.47 -2.81
CA SER A 86 4.62 7.90 -2.56
C SER A 86 5.32 8.51 -3.77
N LEU A 87 4.86 9.69 -4.21
CA LEU A 87 5.34 10.39 -5.41
C LEU A 87 6.02 11.72 -5.06
N GLY A 88 6.44 11.88 -3.81
CA GLY A 88 7.05 13.08 -3.25
C GLY A 88 6.34 13.61 -2.00
N GLU A 89 5.17 13.08 -1.66
CA GLU A 89 4.48 13.37 -0.40
C GLU A 89 5.39 13.07 0.78
N HIS A 90 5.34 13.92 1.81
CA HIS A 90 6.20 13.79 2.99
C HIS A 90 7.71 13.72 2.67
N HIS A 91 8.14 14.25 1.51
CA HIS A 91 9.52 14.11 1.02
C HIS A 91 9.95 12.65 0.80
N ILE A 92 8.97 11.74 0.62
CA ILE A 92 9.18 10.33 0.37
C ILE A 92 8.80 10.05 -1.08
N ALA A 93 9.67 9.32 -1.76
CA ALA A 93 9.38 8.73 -3.06
C ALA A 93 9.42 7.21 -2.91
N TYR A 94 8.65 6.53 -3.73
CA TYR A 94 8.49 5.08 -3.74
C TYR A 94 7.75 4.53 -2.49
N HIS A 95 7.85 3.22 -2.26
CA HIS A 95 7.10 2.46 -1.26
C HIS A 95 8.01 1.58 -0.40
N GLY A 96 7.46 1.08 0.70
CA GLY A 96 8.17 0.20 1.64
C GLY A 96 8.97 0.95 2.72
N GLU A 97 8.94 2.28 2.68
CA GLU A 97 9.67 3.12 3.63
C GLU A 97 8.76 3.82 4.64
N ALA A 98 7.44 3.82 4.45
CA ALA A 98 6.52 4.47 5.37
C ALA A 98 5.15 3.78 5.44
N LEU A 99 4.30 4.28 6.34
CA LEU A 99 2.92 3.84 6.51
C LEU A 99 1.92 4.99 6.36
N TYR A 100 2.29 6.04 5.63
CA TYR A 100 1.37 7.09 5.19
C TYR A 100 0.36 6.51 4.19
N ARG A 101 -0.77 7.20 4.04
CA ARG A 101 -1.90 6.79 3.21
C ARG A 101 -1.50 6.48 1.77
N GLU A 102 -0.57 7.23 1.20
CA GLU A 102 -0.04 7.01 -0.14
C GLU A 102 0.45 5.57 -0.33
N GLN A 103 1.01 4.93 0.71
CA GLN A 103 1.56 3.57 0.64
C GLN A 103 0.59 2.48 1.11
N VAL A 104 -0.43 2.80 1.91
CA VAL A 104 -1.33 1.78 2.53
C VAL A 104 -2.79 1.87 2.07
N TYR A 105 -3.20 2.96 1.44
CA TYR A 105 -4.56 3.17 0.95
C TYR A 105 -4.68 2.78 -0.53
N VAL A 106 -4.95 1.50 -0.76
CA VAL A 106 -4.99 0.89 -2.10
C VAL A 106 -6.43 0.76 -2.65
N PRO A 107 -6.61 0.67 -3.98
CA PRO A 107 -7.90 0.32 -4.56
C PRO A 107 -8.33 -1.08 -4.10
N LEU A 108 -9.63 -1.29 -3.92
CA LEU A 108 -10.22 -2.62 -3.75
C LEU A 108 -11.63 -2.64 -4.36
N VAL A 109 -11.77 -3.29 -5.51
CA VAL A 109 -13.03 -3.39 -6.26
C VAL A 109 -13.39 -4.84 -6.45
N PHE A 110 -14.60 -5.22 -6.05
CA PHE A 110 -15.20 -6.51 -6.33
C PHE A 110 -16.26 -6.35 -7.43
N TRP A 111 -16.20 -7.21 -8.44
CA TRP A 111 -17.20 -7.28 -9.49
C TRP A 111 -17.56 -8.74 -9.74
N PHE A 112 -18.83 -9.08 -9.55
CA PHE A 112 -19.36 -10.41 -9.82
C PHE A 112 -20.87 -10.34 -10.07
N PRO A 113 -21.32 -10.33 -11.35
CA PRO A 113 -22.72 -10.14 -11.70
C PRO A 113 -23.66 -11.11 -10.99
N GLY A 114 -24.72 -10.58 -10.40
CA GLY A 114 -25.71 -11.38 -9.65
C GLY A 114 -25.26 -11.80 -8.24
N HIS A 115 -24.03 -11.53 -7.84
CA HIS A 115 -23.47 -11.91 -6.54
C HIS A 115 -22.99 -10.70 -5.71
N VAL A 116 -22.37 -9.71 -6.34
CA VAL A 116 -21.92 -8.46 -5.73
C VAL A 116 -22.83 -7.33 -6.23
N PRO A 117 -23.37 -6.47 -5.34
CA PRO A 117 -24.27 -5.40 -5.73
C PRO A 117 -23.55 -4.32 -6.56
N GLU A 118 -24.23 -3.82 -7.59
CA GLU A 118 -23.71 -2.73 -8.41
C GLU A 118 -23.74 -1.39 -7.68
N ARG A 119 -22.76 -0.53 -7.97
CA ARG A 119 -22.72 0.87 -7.51
C ARG A 119 -22.76 1.05 -5.99
N VAL A 120 -22.34 0.06 -5.22
CA VAL A 120 -22.16 0.17 -3.77
C VAL A 120 -20.74 0.62 -3.45
N ARG A 121 -20.61 1.65 -2.62
CA ARG A 121 -19.34 2.07 -2.00
C ARG A 121 -19.39 1.74 -0.52
N VAL A 122 -18.41 0.98 -0.05
CA VAL A 122 -18.21 0.66 1.37
C VAL A 122 -17.30 1.74 1.97
N PRO A 123 -17.80 2.61 2.87
CA PRO A 123 -16.99 3.67 3.49
C PRO A 123 -16.12 3.17 4.64
N GLU A 124 -16.36 1.95 5.14
CA GLU A 124 -15.56 1.33 6.20
C GLU A 124 -14.12 1.05 5.76
N VAL A 125 -13.20 1.11 6.71
CA VAL A 125 -11.82 0.68 6.50
C VAL A 125 -11.78 -0.84 6.46
N VAL A 126 -11.11 -1.37 5.43
CA VAL A 126 -10.97 -2.81 5.17
C VAL A 126 -9.51 -3.14 4.89
N SER A 127 -9.18 -4.42 4.89
CA SER A 127 -7.82 -4.92 4.63
C SER A 127 -7.83 -5.92 3.49
N ASN A 128 -6.79 -5.90 2.66
CA ASN A 128 -6.51 -6.96 1.67
C ASN A 128 -6.47 -8.35 2.32
N ALA A 129 -6.16 -8.46 3.61
CA ALA A 129 -6.19 -9.72 4.35
C ALA A 129 -7.60 -10.35 4.45
N SER A 130 -8.67 -9.60 4.17
CA SER A 130 -10.04 -10.13 4.06
C SER A 130 -10.39 -10.71 2.70
N ILE A 131 -9.57 -10.49 1.65
CA ILE A 131 -9.88 -10.95 0.28
C ILE A 131 -10.10 -12.47 0.23
N PRO A 132 -9.23 -13.33 0.80
CA PRO A 132 -9.42 -14.77 0.72
C PRO A 132 -10.74 -15.25 1.36
N ALA A 133 -11.07 -14.74 2.55
CA ALA A 133 -12.32 -15.07 3.23
C ALA A 133 -13.54 -14.59 2.42
N THR A 134 -13.44 -13.42 1.79
CA THR A 134 -14.49 -12.85 0.93
C THR A 134 -14.71 -13.68 -0.33
N VAL A 135 -13.64 -14.17 -0.96
CA VAL A 135 -13.73 -15.09 -2.12
C VAL A 135 -14.46 -16.37 -1.72
N LEU A 136 -14.09 -17.00 -0.59
CA LEU A 136 -14.78 -18.21 -0.14
C LEU A 136 -16.26 -17.97 0.15
N SER A 137 -16.59 -16.85 0.81
CA SER A 137 -17.98 -16.48 1.09
C SER A 137 -18.80 -16.31 -0.19
N LEU A 138 -18.28 -15.54 -1.16
CA LEU A 138 -18.94 -15.29 -2.45
C LEU A 138 -19.15 -16.58 -3.28
N LEU A 139 -18.19 -17.50 -3.21
CA LEU A 139 -18.27 -18.80 -3.88
C LEU A 139 -19.07 -19.84 -3.09
N LYS A 140 -19.61 -19.48 -1.91
CA LYS A 140 -20.34 -20.37 -0.98
C LYS A 140 -19.54 -21.62 -0.60
N LEU A 141 -18.23 -21.46 -0.47
CA LEU A 141 -17.32 -22.50 -0.01
C LEU A 141 -17.24 -22.48 1.52
N ALA A 142 -16.87 -23.61 2.10
CA ALA A 142 -16.69 -23.71 3.55
C ALA A 142 -15.62 -22.71 4.03
N PRO A 143 -15.86 -21.96 5.12
CA PRO A 143 -14.89 -21.03 5.64
C PRO A 143 -13.65 -21.78 6.15
N VAL A 144 -12.48 -21.24 5.85
CA VAL A 144 -11.23 -21.67 6.48
C VAL A 144 -11.04 -20.83 7.74
N THR A 145 -10.93 -21.50 8.88
CA THR A 145 -10.83 -20.85 10.21
C THR A 145 -9.55 -20.05 10.41
N ASP A 146 -8.56 -20.26 9.56
CA ASP A 146 -7.20 -19.73 9.75
C ASP A 146 -7.02 -18.33 9.12
N PHE A 147 -8.02 -17.79 8.44
CA PHE A 147 -7.93 -16.42 7.92
C PHE A 147 -8.02 -15.41 9.04
N ARG A 148 -7.04 -14.50 9.08
CA ARG A 148 -6.91 -13.45 10.10
C ARG A 148 -8.08 -12.46 10.13
N ARG A 149 -8.80 -12.30 9.03
CA ARG A 149 -9.87 -11.30 8.90
C ARG A 149 -11.13 -11.94 8.33
N PRO A 150 -12.32 -11.51 8.79
CA PRO A 150 -13.58 -11.98 8.25
C PRO A 150 -13.79 -11.51 6.80
N ALA A 151 -14.74 -12.15 6.14
CA ALA A 151 -15.21 -11.76 4.81
C ALA A 151 -15.88 -10.38 4.81
N LEU A 152 -15.80 -9.66 3.69
CA LEU A 152 -16.29 -8.29 3.54
C LEU A 152 -17.74 -8.21 3.07
N ASP A 153 -18.34 -9.31 2.64
CA ASP A 153 -19.67 -9.32 2.00
C ASP A 153 -20.80 -8.89 2.93
N GLY A 154 -20.61 -9.01 4.24
CA GLY A 154 -21.49 -8.42 5.24
C GLY A 154 -21.61 -6.90 5.14
N LEU A 155 -20.58 -6.19 4.64
CA LEU A 155 -20.55 -4.74 4.59
C LEU A 155 -21.50 -4.19 3.51
N TRP A 156 -21.55 -4.82 2.33
CA TRP A 156 -22.45 -4.40 1.25
C TRP A 156 -23.84 -5.05 1.31
N THR A 157 -24.00 -6.15 2.05
CA THR A 157 -25.32 -6.74 2.33
C THR A 157 -26.00 -6.14 3.56
N GLY A 158 -25.26 -5.38 4.37
CA GLY A 158 -25.75 -4.77 5.61
C GLY A 158 -25.84 -5.74 6.80
N THR A 159 -25.26 -6.94 6.68
CA THR A 159 -25.27 -7.98 7.72
C THR A 159 -23.99 -8.05 8.55
N ALA A 160 -23.00 -7.19 8.26
CA ALA A 160 -21.74 -7.14 9.00
C ALA A 160 -22.00 -6.88 10.50
N PRO A 161 -21.54 -7.76 11.40
CA PRO A 161 -21.80 -7.62 12.84
C PRO A 161 -21.02 -6.47 13.46
N ASN A 162 -19.86 -6.13 12.90
CA ASN A 162 -19.07 -4.96 13.29
C ASN A 162 -18.57 -4.24 12.04
N ARG A 163 -18.90 -2.94 11.94
CA ARG A 163 -18.48 -2.04 10.85
C ARG A 163 -17.33 -1.11 11.27
N ASN A 164 -17.05 -1.03 12.57
CA ASN A 164 -15.96 -0.24 13.14
C ASN A 164 -14.79 -1.17 13.45
N VAL A 165 -14.10 -1.62 12.41
CA VAL A 165 -12.87 -2.39 12.53
C VAL A 165 -11.66 -1.50 12.31
N SER A 166 -10.58 -1.76 13.04
CA SER A 166 -9.28 -1.16 12.82
C SER A 166 -8.42 -2.07 11.93
N VAL A 167 -7.57 -1.49 11.10
CA VAL A 167 -6.65 -2.20 10.20
C VAL A 167 -5.22 -1.94 10.63
N LEU A 168 -4.47 -3.04 10.77
CA LEU A 168 -3.04 -3.02 11.07
C LEU A 168 -2.26 -3.05 9.76
N SER A 169 -1.29 -2.14 9.63
CA SER A 169 -0.25 -2.16 8.60
C SER A 169 1.12 -2.17 9.29
N GLU A 170 2.08 -2.89 8.72
CA GLU A 170 3.42 -3.05 9.32
C GLU A 170 4.48 -2.98 8.23
N VAL A 171 5.63 -2.41 8.58
CA VAL A 171 6.83 -2.46 7.74
C VAL A 171 8.05 -2.66 8.64
N ALA A 172 8.87 -3.65 8.29
CA ALA A 172 10.07 -4.00 9.02
C ALA A 172 11.22 -3.04 8.67
N GLN A 173 12.22 -2.95 9.54
CA GLN A 173 13.41 -2.16 9.26
C GLN A 173 14.16 -2.74 8.04
N ILE A 174 14.42 -1.90 7.04
CA ILE A 174 15.06 -2.35 5.79
C ILE A 174 16.59 -2.47 5.93
N TYR A 175 17.24 -1.65 6.79
CA TYR A 175 18.71 -1.62 6.92
C TYR A 175 19.18 -1.89 8.37
N PRO A 176 19.65 -3.11 8.70
CA PRO A 176 20.03 -3.46 10.07
C PRO A 176 21.45 -3.08 10.50
N THR A 177 22.31 -2.53 9.64
CA THR A 177 23.72 -2.24 9.97
C THR A 177 24.06 -0.75 10.01
N ALA A 178 24.81 -0.39 11.05
CA ALA A 178 25.18 0.95 11.45
C ALA A 178 25.95 1.72 10.37
N ALA A 179 25.47 2.92 10.05
CA ALA A 179 26.32 4.02 9.70
C ALA A 179 25.73 5.25 10.37
N GLU A 180 26.52 5.92 11.19
CA GLU A 180 26.22 7.19 11.85
C GLU A 180 26.04 8.35 10.82
N ASP A 181 25.81 8.04 9.54
CA ASP A 181 25.89 8.95 8.38
C ASP A 181 24.53 9.31 7.74
N LEU A 182 23.40 8.82 8.23
CA LEU A 182 22.07 9.29 7.79
C LEU A 182 21.39 10.19 8.82
N VAL A 183 22.17 11.09 9.43
CA VAL A 183 21.64 12.30 10.08
C VAL A 183 21.19 13.32 9.02
N SER A 184 20.76 12.88 7.83
CA SER A 184 20.06 13.73 6.87
C SER A 184 18.60 13.80 7.28
N GLU A 185 18.37 14.75 8.18
CA GLU A 185 17.16 15.57 8.29
C GLU A 185 15.95 14.92 8.96
N LYS A 186 15.73 15.40 10.19
CA LYS A 186 14.57 15.32 11.10
C LYS A 186 13.18 15.59 10.49
N LEU A 187 12.94 15.37 9.21
CA LEU A 187 11.69 15.82 8.59
C LEU A 187 10.58 14.77 8.74
N VAL A 188 10.83 13.47 8.55
CA VAL A 188 9.77 12.44 8.56
C VAL A 188 10.30 11.04 9.00
N PRO A 189 9.64 10.34 9.96
CA PRO A 189 10.01 8.96 10.33
C PRO A 189 9.79 7.94 9.19
N THR A 190 10.78 7.08 8.91
CA THR A 190 10.72 6.02 7.88
C THR A 190 11.26 4.69 8.39
N SER A 191 10.92 3.58 7.71
CA SER A 191 11.34 2.22 8.04
C SER A 191 12.86 1.98 7.89
N MET A 192 13.60 2.95 7.35
CA MET A 192 15.05 2.86 7.22
C MET A 192 15.75 2.79 8.59
N GLN A 193 15.18 3.45 9.61
CA GLN A 193 15.81 3.62 10.93
C GLN A 193 15.14 2.82 12.05
N GLY A 194 14.04 2.13 11.77
CA GLY A 194 13.35 1.25 12.72
C GLY A 194 12.06 0.71 12.13
N ALA A 195 11.51 -0.35 12.73
CA ALA A 195 10.23 -0.86 12.28
C ALA A 195 9.10 0.15 12.52
N MET A 196 8.10 0.15 11.63
CA MET A 196 6.89 0.96 11.79
C MET A 196 5.65 0.07 11.82
N LYS A 197 4.66 0.53 12.58
CA LYS A 197 3.32 -0.06 12.62
C LYS A 197 2.28 1.04 12.55
N SER A 198 1.13 0.74 11.95
CA SER A 198 0.01 1.66 11.89
C SER A 198 -1.29 0.97 12.24
N LEU A 199 -2.15 1.68 12.99
CA LEU A 199 -3.53 1.29 13.24
C LEU A 199 -4.45 2.33 12.61
N THR A 200 -5.18 1.92 11.57
CA THR A 200 -6.14 2.77 10.85
C THR A 200 -7.57 2.42 11.25
N THR A 201 -8.34 3.41 11.69
CA THR A 201 -9.77 3.31 12.01
C THR A 201 -10.59 4.09 11.00
N SER A 202 -11.91 4.26 11.20
CA SER A 202 -12.77 5.05 10.31
C SER A 202 -12.55 6.57 10.34
N GLN A 203 -11.69 7.09 11.22
CA GLN A 203 -11.33 8.51 11.33
C GLN A 203 -9.83 8.73 11.56
N TRP A 204 -9.21 7.89 12.38
CA TRP A 204 -7.86 8.08 12.86
C TRP A 204 -6.88 7.11 12.21
N GLN A 205 -5.68 7.60 11.95
CA GLN A 205 -4.51 6.78 11.62
C GLN A 205 -3.41 7.06 12.64
N LEU A 206 -3.15 6.07 13.49
CA LEU A 206 -2.01 6.07 14.41
C LEU A 206 -0.83 5.42 13.69
N ILE A 207 0.33 6.07 13.69
CA ILE A 207 1.59 5.50 13.19
C ILE A 207 2.58 5.49 14.35
N THR A 208 3.25 4.37 14.58
CA THR A 208 4.28 4.24 15.60
C THR A 208 5.59 3.82 14.95
N HIS A 209 6.67 4.53 15.25
CA HIS A 209 8.02 4.16 14.86
C HIS A 209 8.81 3.70 16.08
N GLU A 210 9.54 2.60 15.94
CA GLU A 210 10.29 1.96 17.04
C GLU A 210 11.20 2.92 17.82
N LYS A 211 11.88 3.85 17.13
CA LYS A 211 12.86 4.79 17.72
C LYS A 211 12.46 6.27 17.72
N LEU A 212 11.55 6.70 16.84
CA LEU A 212 11.34 8.12 16.53
C LEU A 212 10.01 8.66 17.08
N GLY A 213 9.25 7.83 17.79
CA GLY A 213 7.99 8.20 18.39
C GLY A 213 6.79 7.86 17.50
N SER A 214 5.64 8.41 17.88
CA SER A 214 4.35 8.12 17.26
C SER A 214 3.71 9.40 16.73
N GLN A 215 2.86 9.23 15.72
CA GLN A 215 2.12 10.26 15.00
C GLN A 215 0.64 9.87 14.97
N LEU A 216 -0.25 10.87 14.98
CA LEU A 216 -1.69 10.65 14.87
C LEU A 216 -2.28 11.63 13.87
N TYR A 217 -3.04 11.11 12.91
CA TYR A 217 -3.72 11.89 11.89
C TYR A 217 -5.23 11.66 11.90
N ASP A 218 -6.02 12.73 11.80
CA ASP A 218 -7.44 12.67 11.47
C ASP A 218 -7.58 12.75 9.95
N TYR A 219 -7.54 11.62 9.27
CA TYR A 219 -7.52 11.62 7.80
C TYR A 219 -8.84 12.08 7.16
N ARG A 220 -9.93 12.21 7.94
CA ARG A 220 -11.18 12.78 7.40
C ARG A 220 -11.05 14.28 7.21
N SER A 221 -10.40 14.95 8.17
CA SER A 221 -10.16 16.39 8.10
C SER A 221 -8.83 16.76 7.43
N ASP A 222 -7.86 15.84 7.46
CA ASP A 222 -6.51 15.98 6.94
C ASP A 222 -6.11 14.74 6.12
N PRO A 223 -6.69 14.54 4.93
CA PRO A 223 -6.47 13.35 4.12
C PRO A 223 -5.04 13.21 3.58
N ARG A 224 -4.23 14.26 3.69
CA ARG A 224 -2.81 14.31 3.29
C ARG A 224 -1.85 14.18 4.48
N GLU A 225 -2.38 13.89 5.67
CA GLU A 225 -1.59 13.63 6.88
C GLU A 225 -0.55 14.73 7.20
N LEU A 226 -0.88 15.99 6.94
CA LEU A 226 0.04 17.12 7.10
C LEU A 226 0.12 17.64 8.54
N LYS A 227 -0.89 17.36 9.37
CA LYS A 227 -1.02 17.84 10.74
C LYS A 227 -1.01 16.69 11.73
N ASP A 228 0.16 16.40 12.28
CA ASP A 228 0.29 15.48 13.41
C ASP A 228 -0.37 16.09 14.67
N VAL A 229 -1.39 15.41 15.18
CA VAL A 229 -2.14 15.79 16.39
C VAL A 229 -1.87 14.85 17.56
N PHE A 230 -0.83 14.02 17.53
CA PHE A 230 -0.51 13.07 18.60
C PHE A 230 -0.34 13.72 19.97
N ARG A 231 0.22 14.94 20.01
CA ARG A 231 0.48 15.69 21.27
C ARG A 231 -0.60 16.73 21.60
N ALA A 232 -1.68 16.77 20.84
CA ALA A 232 -2.74 17.74 21.08
C ALA A 232 -3.51 17.35 22.37
N PRO A 233 -3.80 18.29 23.28
CA PRO A 233 -4.43 17.95 24.56
C PRO A 233 -5.80 17.24 24.43
N ASP A 234 -6.55 17.56 23.38
CA ASP A 234 -7.86 16.99 23.06
C ASP A 234 -7.80 15.59 22.44
N THR A 235 -6.61 15.12 22.02
CA THR A 235 -6.44 13.78 21.42
C THR A 235 -5.90 12.74 22.41
N HIS A 236 -5.54 13.11 23.64
CA HIS A 236 -4.94 12.18 24.61
C HIS A 236 -5.79 10.93 24.88
N GLU A 237 -7.12 11.07 24.99
CA GLU A 237 -8.00 9.92 25.23
C GLU A 237 -8.01 8.95 24.04
N VAL A 238 -8.08 9.47 22.80
CA VAL A 238 -8.08 8.64 21.60
C VAL A 238 -6.71 7.99 21.37
N VAL A 239 -5.61 8.72 21.60
CA VAL A 239 -4.25 8.16 21.55
C VAL A 239 -4.13 6.99 22.50
N GLY A 240 -4.56 7.13 23.76
CA GLY A 240 -4.52 6.06 24.75
C GLY A 240 -5.27 4.80 24.30
N LYS A 241 -6.48 4.96 23.75
CA LYS A 241 -7.29 3.85 23.23
C LYS A 241 -6.61 3.15 22.04
N LEU A 242 -6.15 3.92 21.05
CA LEU A 242 -5.53 3.38 19.84
C LEU A 242 -4.19 2.68 20.14
N MET A 243 -3.38 3.21 21.06
CA MET A 243 -2.13 2.57 21.47
C MET A 243 -2.39 1.22 22.17
N LEU A 244 -3.41 1.14 23.04
CA LEU A 244 -3.81 -0.11 23.68
C LEU A 244 -4.29 -1.14 22.66
N GLU A 245 -5.11 -0.72 21.69
CA GLU A 245 -5.62 -1.57 20.62
C GLU A 245 -4.51 -2.05 19.67
N LEU A 246 -3.56 -1.19 19.32
CA LEU A 246 -2.41 -1.57 18.51
C LEU A 246 -1.59 -2.66 19.21
N ASN A 247 -1.28 -2.47 20.49
CA ASN A 247 -0.52 -3.44 21.27
C ASN A 247 -1.23 -4.79 21.40
N SER A 248 -2.55 -4.80 21.63
CA SER A 248 -3.32 -6.05 21.70
C SER A 248 -3.40 -6.76 20.35
N THR A 249 -3.56 -6.00 19.25
CA THR A 249 -3.61 -6.54 17.89
C THR A 249 -2.28 -7.17 17.49
N VAL A 250 -1.16 -6.52 17.80
CA VAL A 250 0.19 -7.04 17.54
C VAL A 250 0.47 -8.29 18.38
N ALA A 251 0.13 -8.27 19.67
CA ALA A 251 0.35 -9.42 20.57
C ALA A 251 -0.50 -10.65 20.20
N GLY A 252 -1.71 -10.43 19.65
CA GLY A 252 -2.56 -11.49 19.11
C GLY A 252 -2.13 -12.00 17.73
N SER A 253 -1.15 -11.35 17.08
CA SER A 253 -0.62 -11.79 15.78
C SER A 253 0.45 -12.88 15.99
N PRO A 254 0.34 -14.06 15.34
CA PRO A 254 1.18 -15.23 15.64
C PRO A 254 2.70 -15.08 15.35
N ASN A 255 3.19 -13.89 14.98
CA ASN A 255 4.60 -13.65 14.63
C ASN A 255 5.43 -12.94 15.73
N HIS A 256 4.89 -12.66 16.92
CA HIS A 256 5.69 -12.08 18.01
C HIS A 256 6.30 -13.15 18.92
N LYS A 257 7.11 -14.05 18.35
CA LYS A 257 8.18 -14.70 19.12
C LYS A 257 9.45 -13.91 18.86
N GLY A 258 9.90 -13.18 19.88
CA GLY A 258 11.07 -12.32 19.82
C GLY A 258 12.30 -13.06 19.30
N HIS A 259 13.03 -12.37 18.43
CA HIS A 259 14.43 -12.61 18.16
C HIS A 259 15.23 -11.46 18.73
#